data_AF-A0A7J9YXU2-F1
#
_entry.id   AF-A0A7J9YXU2-F1
#
_cell.length_a   1.000
_cell.length_b   1.000
_cell.length_c   1.000
_cell.angle_alpha   90.00
_cell.angle_beta   90.00
_cell.angle_gamma   90.00
#
_symmetry.space_group_name_H-M   'P 1'
#
loop_
_entity.id
_entity.type
_entity.pdbx_description
1 polymer ?
#
loop_
_entity_poly.entity_id
_entity_poly.type
_entity_poly.pdbx_seq_one_letter_code
_entity_poly.pdbx_strand_id
1 'polypeptide(L)'
;MPREASQAPDRVRAAEVVATLCLATDLGMGFPFEHGLQTTLIASRLAQRLGVDRETEAGAYYISFLAHAGCTIYSHVSADVFGSPLVANLHPVIFGSQREIFGGILRALPDADRSGPVRAIQAVRRLPRAAREQRLHFTAMCEVIQRLGSGFGLPRDVIDPLAHL
;
A
#
# COMPACT_ATOMS: atom_id res chain seq x y z
N MET A 1 26.94 -10.25 43.08
CA MET A 1 25.49 -10.06 42.95
C MET A 1 25.13 -10.07 41.48
N PRO A 2 24.76 -11.22 40.88
CA PRO A 2 24.29 -11.22 39.50
C PRO A 2 22.93 -10.53 39.46
N ARG A 3 22.78 -9.56 38.55
CA ARG A 3 21.50 -8.94 38.22
C ARG A 3 20.65 -10.02 37.55
N GLU A 4 19.62 -10.49 38.23
CA GLU A 4 18.54 -11.26 37.60
C GLU A 4 17.88 -10.36 36.56
N ALA A 5 18.16 -10.64 35.28
CA ALA A 5 17.40 -10.08 34.19
C ALA A 5 15.98 -10.65 34.30
N SER A 6 15.02 -9.78 34.65
CA SER A 6 13.60 -10.12 34.61
C SER A 6 13.25 -10.55 33.19
N GLN A 7 13.05 -11.86 32.99
CA GLN A 7 12.44 -12.41 31.78
C GLN A 7 10.96 -12.01 31.79
N ALA A 8 10.68 -10.75 31.43
CA ALA A 8 9.39 -10.43 30.87
C ALA A 8 9.23 -11.27 29.59
N PRO A 9 8.08 -11.92 29.34
CA PRO A 9 7.86 -12.62 28.09
C PRO A 9 8.15 -11.65 26.94
N ASP A 10 8.84 -12.14 25.92
CA ASP A 10 9.27 -11.38 24.74
C ASP A 10 8.04 -10.91 23.95
N ARG A 11 7.42 -9.83 24.41
CA ARG A 11 6.14 -9.31 23.89
C ARG A 11 6.44 -8.31 22.79
N VAL A 12 6.26 -8.75 21.56
CA VAL A 12 6.31 -7.88 20.37
C VAL A 12 5.10 -6.94 20.38
N ARG A 13 5.34 -5.64 20.16
CA ARG A 13 4.28 -4.64 20.06
C ARG A 13 3.61 -4.71 18.69
N ALA A 14 2.29 -4.52 18.63
CA ALA A 14 1.57 -4.43 17.35
C ALA A 14 2.18 -3.39 16.40
N ALA A 15 2.62 -2.25 16.95
CA ALA A 15 3.33 -1.22 16.19
C ALA A 15 4.62 -1.71 15.52
N GLU A 16 5.39 -2.61 16.15
CA GLU A 16 6.63 -3.18 15.56
C GLU A 16 6.31 -4.13 14.41
N VAL A 17 5.28 -4.96 14.57
CA VAL A 17 4.80 -5.86 13.50
C VAL A 17 4.29 -5.06 12.31
N VAL A 18 3.45 -4.06 12.56
CA VAL A 18 2.86 -3.22 11.52
C VAL A 18 3.92 -2.38 10.81
N ALA A 19 4.89 -1.82 11.53
CA ALA A 19 6.01 -1.09 10.93
C ALA A 19 6.88 -2.02 10.06
N THR A 20 7.15 -3.25 10.49
CA THR A 20 7.90 -4.23 9.70
C THR A 20 7.16 -4.63 8.43
N LEU A 21 5.85 -4.86 8.53
CA LEU A 21 4.99 -5.12 7.37
C LEU A 21 4.98 -3.95 6.38
N CYS A 22 4.97 -2.72 6.89
CA CYS A 22 5.04 -1.51 6.10
C CYS A 22 6.36 -1.41 5.31
N LEU A 23 7.49 -1.67 5.97
CA LEU A 23 8.80 -1.71 5.29
C LEU A 23 8.88 -2.80 4.22
N ALA A 24 8.33 -3.99 4.50
CA ALA A 24 8.24 -5.07 3.51
C ALA A 24 7.34 -4.68 2.32
N THR A 25 6.27 -3.93 2.58
CA THR A 25 5.38 -3.39 1.55
C THR A 25 6.09 -2.38 0.66
N ASP A 26 6.88 -1.46 1.23
CA ASP A 26 7.67 -0.49 0.47
C ASP A 26 8.58 -1.22 -0.54
N LEU A 27 9.30 -2.25 -0.08
CA LEU A 27 10.15 -3.08 -0.92
C LEU A 27 9.36 -3.86 -1.98
N GLY A 28 8.26 -4.49 -1.60
CA GLY A 28 7.44 -5.30 -2.51
C GLY A 28 6.78 -4.48 -3.63
N MET A 29 6.47 -3.21 -3.36
CA MET A 29 5.87 -2.29 -4.33
C MET A 29 6.93 -1.51 -5.13
N GLY A 30 8.17 -1.43 -4.65
CA GLY A 30 9.21 -0.60 -5.24
C GLY A 30 9.10 0.87 -4.85
N PHE A 31 8.53 1.17 -3.68
CA PHE A 31 8.61 2.50 -3.08
C PHE A 31 10.02 2.78 -2.55
N PRO A 32 10.39 4.07 -2.37
CA PRO A 32 11.52 4.42 -1.52
C PRO A 32 11.37 3.78 -0.14
N PHE A 33 12.47 3.30 0.44
CA PHE A 33 12.44 2.70 1.77
C PHE A 33 11.94 3.73 2.81
N GLU A 34 11.13 3.27 3.75
CA GLU A 34 10.45 4.09 4.77
C GLU A 34 9.37 5.04 4.24
N HIS A 35 8.91 4.87 2.99
CA HIS A 35 7.83 5.67 2.42
C HIS A 35 6.58 5.64 3.30
N GLY A 36 6.12 4.45 3.70
CA GLY A 36 4.94 4.34 4.56
C GLY A 36 5.16 4.87 6.00
N LEU A 37 6.39 4.79 6.53
CA LEU A 37 6.75 5.41 7.82
C LEU A 37 6.67 6.93 7.75
N GLN A 38 7.20 7.53 6.68
CA GLN A 38 7.12 8.97 6.44
C GLN A 38 5.67 9.44 6.29
N THR A 39 4.86 8.71 5.53
CA THR A 39 3.42 8.96 5.39
C THR A 39 2.72 8.91 6.76
N THR A 40 3.05 7.92 7.60
CA THR A 40 2.49 7.79 8.95
C THR A 40 2.88 8.97 9.85
N LEU A 41 4.14 9.42 9.80
CA LEU A 41 4.57 10.60 10.56
C LEU A 41 3.82 11.86 10.13
N ILE A 42 3.56 12.04 8.83
CA ILE A 42 2.77 13.16 8.32
C ILE A 42 1.33 13.07 8.84
N ALA A 43 0.70 11.91 8.74
CA ALA A 43 -0.67 11.69 9.22
C ALA A 43 -0.81 11.94 10.73
N SER A 44 0.10 11.42 11.55
CA SER A 44 0.08 11.64 13.00
C SER A 44 0.26 13.13 13.35
N ARG A 45 1.17 13.85 12.67
CA ARG A 45 1.33 15.30 12.88
C ARG A 45 0.09 16.08 12.46
N LEU A 46 -0.59 15.65 11.40
CA LEU A 46 -1.83 16.26 10.95
C LEU A 46 -2.94 16.05 12.00
N ALA A 47 -3.12 14.82 12.49
CA ALA A 47 -4.08 14.49 13.54
C ALA A 47 -3.85 15.34 14.80
N GLN A 48 -2.60 15.46 15.26
CA GLN A 48 -2.23 16.30 16.40
C GLN A 48 -2.58 17.77 16.20
N ARG A 49 -2.32 18.33 15.00
CA ARG A 49 -2.64 19.72 14.68
C ARG A 49 -4.14 19.99 14.58
N LEU A 50 -4.91 18.97 14.22
CA LEU A 50 -6.38 19.05 14.19
C LEU A 50 -7.00 18.91 15.59
N GLY A 51 -6.22 18.53 16.61
CA GLY A 51 -6.70 18.40 17.98
C GLY A 51 -7.72 17.28 18.16
N VAL A 52 -7.61 16.22 17.35
CA VAL A 52 -8.48 15.04 17.47
C VAL A 52 -8.23 14.31 18.79
N ASP A 53 -9.19 13.50 19.21
CA ASP A 53 -9.06 12.68 20.41
C ASP A 53 -8.02 11.56 20.23
N ARG A 54 -7.66 10.90 21.35
CA ARG A 54 -6.60 9.90 21.37
C ARG A 54 -6.92 8.63 20.57
N GLU A 55 -8.20 8.27 20.48
CA GLU A 55 -8.64 7.11 19.71
C GLU A 55 -8.49 7.39 18.21
N THR A 56 -8.93 8.57 17.77
CA THR A 56 -8.74 9.03 16.39
C THR A 56 -7.26 9.16 16.02
N GLU A 57 -6.41 9.69 16.90
CA GLU A 57 -4.96 9.80 16.65
C GLU A 57 -4.32 8.40 16.49
N ALA A 58 -4.71 7.44 17.34
CA ALA A 58 -4.24 6.05 17.25
C ALA A 58 -4.76 5.36 15.98
N GLY A 59 -6.01 5.60 15.60
CA GLY A 59 -6.59 5.13 14.35
C GLY A 59 -5.81 5.65 13.14
N ALA A 60 -5.57 6.96 13.06
CA ALA A 60 -4.77 7.57 11.99
C ALA A 60 -3.36 6.97 11.90
N TYR A 61 -2.72 6.69 13.03
CA TYR A 61 -1.40 6.05 13.09
C TYR A 61 -1.41 4.65 12.44
N TYR A 62 -2.32 3.76 12.87
CA TYR A 62 -2.35 2.39 12.36
C TYR A 62 -2.94 2.27 10.95
N ILE A 63 -3.94 3.09 10.60
CA ILE A 63 -4.45 3.18 9.23
C ILE A 63 -3.33 3.57 8.27
N SER A 64 -2.55 4.60 8.59
CA SER A 64 -1.52 5.12 7.66
C SER A 64 -0.47 4.06 7.34
N PHE A 65 -0.15 3.20 8.31
CA PHE A 65 0.71 2.05 8.07
C PHE A 65 0.07 0.99 7.16
N LEU A 66 -1.21 0.69 7.39
CA LEU A 66 -1.91 -0.38 6.67
C LEU A 66 -2.40 0.05 5.28
N ALA A 67 -2.47 1.35 5.01
CA ALA A 67 -3.02 1.92 3.77
C ALA A 67 -2.41 1.31 2.49
N HIS A 68 -1.14 0.91 2.54
CA HIS A 68 -0.45 0.28 1.41
C HIS A 68 -0.23 -1.23 1.58
N ALA A 69 -0.47 -1.80 2.77
CA ALA A 69 -0.20 -3.21 3.05
C ALA A 69 -0.98 -4.13 2.10
N GLY A 70 -2.20 -3.74 1.72
CA GLY A 70 -3.03 -4.45 0.75
C GLY A 70 -2.45 -4.50 -0.66
N CYS A 71 -1.62 -3.53 -1.08
CA CYS A 71 -1.15 -3.43 -2.46
C CYS A 71 -0.33 -4.66 -2.91
N THR A 72 0.29 -5.37 -1.98
CA THR A 72 1.13 -6.55 -2.26
C THR A 72 0.32 -7.81 -2.59
N ILE A 73 -0.97 -7.88 -2.23
CA ILE A 73 -1.82 -9.08 -2.41
C ILE A 73 -1.92 -9.53 -3.88
N TYR A 74 -1.76 -8.57 -4.78
CA TYR A 74 -1.95 -8.75 -6.21
C TYR A 74 -0.65 -8.65 -7.00
N SER A 75 0.49 -8.72 -6.31
CA SER A 75 1.83 -8.62 -6.89
C SER A 75 2.06 -9.63 -8.03
N HIS A 76 1.60 -10.88 -7.86
CA HIS A 76 1.73 -11.93 -8.88
C HIS A 76 0.97 -11.60 -10.18
N VAL A 77 -0.28 -11.12 -10.09
CA VAL A 77 -1.04 -10.72 -11.28
C VAL A 77 -0.50 -9.41 -11.84
N SER A 78 -0.07 -8.49 -10.98
CA SER A 78 0.55 -7.23 -11.39
C SER A 78 1.81 -7.48 -12.21
N ALA A 79 2.65 -8.43 -11.81
CA ALA A 79 3.85 -8.84 -12.54
C ALA A 79 3.54 -9.47 -13.92
N ASP A 80 2.42 -10.18 -14.06
CA ASP A 80 1.97 -10.75 -15.34
C ASP A 80 1.39 -9.68 -16.29
N VAL A 81 0.78 -8.64 -15.73
CA VAL A 81 0.03 -7.61 -16.48
C VAL A 81 0.87 -6.38 -16.80
N PHE A 82 1.76 -5.97 -15.91
CA PHE A 82 2.57 -4.76 -16.05
C PHE A 82 4.03 -5.13 -16.23
N GLY A 83 4.61 -4.71 -17.35
CA GLY A 83 6.03 -4.91 -17.64
C GLY A 83 6.95 -3.89 -16.96
N SER A 84 6.38 -2.88 -16.30
CA SER A 84 7.11 -1.85 -15.58
C SER A 84 6.41 -1.50 -14.26
N PRO A 85 7.13 -1.04 -13.22
CA PRO A 85 6.53 -0.73 -11.92
C PRO A 85 5.44 0.35 -11.99
N LEU A 86 4.31 0.08 -11.34
CA LEU A 86 3.21 1.05 -11.19
C LEU A 86 3.63 2.25 -10.33
N VAL A 87 4.50 2.07 -9.33
CA VAL A 87 5.04 3.16 -8.52
C VAL A 87 5.75 4.22 -9.38
N ALA A 88 6.46 3.79 -10.43
CA ALA A 88 7.17 4.72 -11.31
C ALA A 88 6.26 5.43 -12.33
N ASN A 89 5.18 4.78 -12.76
CA ASN A 89 4.39 5.23 -13.92
C ASN A 89 3.00 5.79 -13.54
N LEU A 90 2.38 5.24 -12.50
CA LEU A 90 1.02 5.55 -12.07
C LEU A 90 0.97 6.45 -10.83
N HIS A 91 1.78 6.19 -9.79
CA HIS A 91 1.74 7.01 -8.56
C HIS A 91 1.99 8.52 -8.78
N PRO A 92 2.88 8.96 -9.68
CA PRO A 92 3.07 10.39 -9.93
C PRO A 92 1.82 11.11 -10.47
N VAL A 93 0.86 10.34 -11.00
CA VAL A 93 -0.35 10.85 -11.68
C VAL A 93 -1.64 10.35 -11.04
N ILE A 94 -1.58 9.68 -9.88
CA ILE A 94 -2.75 9.04 -9.26
C ILE A 94 -3.83 10.05 -8.84
N PHE A 95 -3.42 11.29 -8.52
CA PHE A 95 -4.32 12.41 -8.21
C PHE A 95 -4.51 13.36 -9.41
N GLY A 96 -4.06 12.96 -10.61
CA GLY A 96 -4.20 13.73 -11.83
C GLY A 96 -5.55 13.52 -12.53
N SER A 97 -5.65 14.08 -13.73
CA SER A 97 -6.79 13.88 -14.61
C SER A 97 -6.90 12.43 -15.10
N GLN A 98 -8.10 12.02 -15.55
CA GLN A 98 -8.31 10.69 -16.14
C GLN A 98 -7.33 10.37 -17.28
N ARG A 99 -6.92 11.39 -18.05
CA ARG A 99 -5.96 11.24 -19.14
C ARG A 99 -4.55 10.92 -18.63
N GLU A 100 -4.15 11.56 -17.53
CA GLU A 100 -2.83 11.33 -16.92
C GLU A 100 -2.77 9.93 -16.29
N ILE A 101 -3.83 9.53 -15.56
CA ILE A 101 -3.96 8.18 -15.01
C ILE A 101 -3.89 7.14 -16.12
N PHE A 102 -4.69 7.31 -17.18
CA PHE A 102 -4.68 6.40 -18.33
C PHE A 102 -3.30 6.35 -19.00
N GLY A 103 -2.63 7.50 -19.14
CA GLY A 103 -1.26 7.57 -19.63
C GLY A 103 -0.27 6.81 -18.74
N GLY A 104 -0.41 6.91 -17.42
CA GLY A 104 0.40 6.16 -16.46
C GLY A 104 0.23 4.65 -16.58
N ILE A 105 -1.03 4.18 -16.71
CA ILE A 105 -1.34 2.77 -16.96
C ILE A 105 -0.69 2.31 -18.28
N LEU A 106 -0.90 3.04 -19.38
CA LEU A 106 -0.33 2.68 -20.68
C LEU A 106 1.20 2.59 -20.67
N ARG A 107 1.88 3.46 -19.91
CA ARG A 107 3.35 3.41 -19.76
C ARG A 107 3.81 2.22 -18.93
N ALA A 108 3.01 1.75 -17.97
CA ALA A 108 3.32 0.62 -17.11
C ALA A 108 3.13 -0.75 -17.78
N LEU A 109 2.26 -0.85 -18.79
CA LEU A 109 1.93 -2.11 -19.45
C LEU A 109 3.11 -2.80 -20.16
N PRO A 110 3.91 -2.13 -21.02
CA PRO A 110 5.00 -2.79 -21.73
C PRO A 110 6.25 -2.97 -20.85
N ASP A 111 7.10 -3.91 -21.24
CA ASP A 111 8.41 -4.09 -20.60
C ASP A 111 9.32 -2.91 -20.99
N ALA A 112 10.07 -2.37 -20.01
CA ALA A 112 10.91 -1.18 -20.21
C ALA A 112 12.01 -1.38 -21.26
N ASP A 113 12.55 -2.60 -21.38
CA ASP A 113 13.75 -2.92 -22.19
C ASP A 113 13.45 -3.33 -23.65
N ARG A 114 12.22 -3.13 -24.14
CA ARG A 114 11.79 -3.59 -25.47
C ARG A 114 11.74 -2.46 -26.51
N SER A 115 11.93 -2.82 -27.77
CA SER A 115 11.84 -1.88 -28.89
C SER A 115 10.42 -1.31 -29.06
N GLY A 116 10.32 -0.08 -29.58
CA GLY A 116 9.05 0.66 -29.76
C GLY A 116 7.87 -0.14 -30.33
N PRO A 117 8.00 -0.91 -31.44
CA PRO A 117 6.89 -1.66 -31.99
C PRO A 117 6.44 -2.82 -31.08
N VAL A 118 7.36 -3.50 -30.39
CA VAL A 118 7.03 -4.57 -29.45
C VAL A 118 6.29 -4.01 -28.24
N ARG A 119 6.70 -2.84 -27.73
CA ARG A 119 6.03 -2.16 -26.60
C ARG A 119 4.59 -1.78 -26.96
N ALA A 120 4.35 -1.27 -28.16
CA ALA A 120 2.99 -0.95 -28.62
C ALA A 120 2.08 -2.19 -28.65
N ILE A 121 2.58 -3.31 -29.19
CA ILE A 121 1.85 -4.59 -29.23
C ILE A 121 1.56 -5.09 -27.81
N GLN A 122 2.54 -5.03 -26.90
CA GLN A 122 2.37 -5.43 -25.50
C GLN A 122 1.32 -4.58 -24.79
N ALA A 123 1.35 -3.26 -24.94
CA ALA A 123 0.37 -2.36 -24.35
C ALA A 123 -1.05 -2.70 -24.82
N VAL A 124 -1.25 -2.88 -26.13
CA VAL A 124 -2.56 -3.25 -26.70
C VAL A 124 -3.03 -4.62 -26.18
N ARG A 125 -2.14 -5.61 -26.09
CA ARG A 125 -2.50 -6.97 -25.64
C ARG A 125 -2.78 -7.07 -24.15
N ARG A 126 -2.08 -6.31 -23.31
CA ARG A 126 -2.19 -6.37 -21.85
C ARG A 126 -3.29 -5.46 -21.30
N LEU A 127 -3.68 -4.41 -22.03
CA LEU A 127 -4.70 -3.44 -21.60
C LEU A 127 -6.06 -4.06 -21.22
N PRO A 128 -6.66 -4.99 -21.99
CA PRO A 128 -7.93 -5.61 -21.61
C PRO A 128 -7.83 -6.38 -20.30
N ARG A 129 -6.68 -7.05 -20.07
CA ARG A 129 -6.43 -7.76 -18.82
C ARG A 129 -6.28 -6.76 -17.66
N ALA A 130 -5.48 -5.70 -17.83
CA ALA A 130 -5.35 -4.66 -16.82
C ALA A 130 -6.71 -4.05 -16.41
N ALA A 131 -7.59 -3.77 -17.38
CA ALA A 131 -8.92 -3.26 -17.12
C ALA A 131 -9.82 -4.26 -16.35
N ARG A 132 -9.72 -5.55 -16.67
CA ARG A 132 -10.48 -6.61 -15.99
C ARG A 132 -10.01 -6.81 -14.55
N GLU A 133 -8.70 -6.85 -14.34
CA GLU A 133 -8.11 -7.13 -13.03
C GLU A 133 -8.19 -5.93 -12.08
N GLN A 134 -8.35 -4.70 -12.59
CA GLN A 134 -8.43 -3.49 -11.76
C GLN A 134 -9.48 -3.59 -10.66
N ARG A 135 -10.70 -4.02 -10.98
CA ARG A 135 -11.78 -4.12 -9.97
C ARG A 135 -11.46 -5.17 -8.91
N LEU A 136 -10.93 -6.32 -9.33
CA LEU A 136 -10.55 -7.41 -8.43
C LEU A 136 -9.41 -7.00 -7.50
N HIS A 137 -8.44 -6.25 -8.03
CA HIS A 137 -7.33 -5.70 -7.26
C HIS A 137 -7.84 -4.80 -6.11
N PHE A 138 -8.71 -3.83 -6.39
CA PHE A 138 -9.24 -2.95 -5.36
C PHE A 138 -10.03 -3.70 -4.29
N THR A 139 -10.92 -4.63 -4.69
CA THR A 139 -11.67 -5.44 -3.72
C THR A 139 -10.74 -6.28 -2.83
N ALA A 140 -9.74 -6.93 -3.42
CA ALA A 140 -8.78 -7.73 -2.66
C ALA A 140 -7.93 -6.89 -1.71
N MET A 141 -7.53 -5.68 -2.13
CA MET A 141 -6.81 -4.74 -1.27
C MET A 141 -7.64 -4.36 -0.04
N CYS A 142 -8.89 -3.96 -0.24
CA CYS A 142 -9.78 -3.56 0.85
C CYS A 142 -10.00 -4.71 1.84
N GLU A 143 -10.25 -5.93 1.35
CA GLU A 143 -10.44 -7.11 2.21
C GLU A 143 -9.20 -7.40 3.07
N VAL A 144 -8.00 -7.31 2.48
CA VAL A 144 -6.75 -7.54 3.21
C VAL A 144 -6.52 -6.47 4.28
N ILE A 145 -6.74 -5.20 3.94
CA ILE A 145 -6.57 -4.09 4.91
C ILE A 145 -7.54 -4.26 6.08
N GLN A 146 -8.79 -4.66 5.82
CA GLN A 146 -9.77 -4.95 6.87
C GLN A 146 -9.36 -6.12 7.76
N ARG A 147 -8.90 -7.22 7.15
CA ARG A 147 -8.43 -8.40 7.88
C ARG A 147 -7.21 -8.07 8.75
N LEU A 148 -6.26 -7.30 8.22
CA LEU A 148 -5.10 -6.83 8.97
C LEU A 148 -5.53 -5.91 10.13
N GLY A 149 -6.38 -4.92 9.87
CA GLY A 149 -6.88 -4.02 10.90
C GLY A 149 -7.61 -4.76 12.04
N SER A 150 -8.45 -5.73 11.69
CA SER A 150 -9.14 -6.59 12.66
C SER A 150 -8.15 -7.45 13.46
N GLY A 151 -7.14 -8.02 12.80
CA GLY A 151 -6.09 -8.82 13.44
C GLY A 151 -5.22 -8.03 14.42
N PHE A 152 -5.03 -6.73 14.19
CA PHE A 152 -4.34 -5.82 15.11
C PHE A 152 -5.24 -5.19 16.18
N GLY A 153 -6.54 -5.52 16.19
CA GLY A 153 -7.49 -5.03 17.19
C GLY A 153 -7.88 -3.56 17.02
N LEU A 154 -7.81 -3.02 15.80
CA LEU A 154 -8.32 -1.68 15.51
C LEU A 154 -9.85 -1.65 15.64
N PRO A 155 -10.43 -0.56 16.16
CA PRO A 155 -11.87 -0.45 16.28
C PRO A 155 -12.51 -0.35 14.87
N ARG A 156 -13.75 -0.83 14.76
CA ARG A 156 -14.40 -1.04 13.45
C ARG A 156 -14.68 0.26 12.71
N ASP A 157 -14.97 1.34 13.44
CA ASP A 157 -15.13 2.70 12.92
C ASP A 157 -13.88 3.22 12.18
N VAL A 158 -12.70 2.72 12.55
CA VAL A 158 -11.41 3.01 11.90
C VAL A 158 -11.19 2.10 10.67
N ILE A 159 -11.66 0.85 10.71
CA ILE A 159 -11.45 -0.15 9.65
C ILE A 159 -12.47 -0.02 8.51
N ASP A 160 -13.75 0.21 8.82
CA ASP A 160 -14.86 0.20 7.88
C ASP A 160 -14.70 1.25 6.76
N PRO A 161 -14.19 2.48 7.00
CA PRO A 161 -13.91 3.42 5.93
C PRO A 161 -12.88 2.92 4.90
N LEU A 162 -11.97 2.03 5.30
CA LEU A 162 -10.97 1.45 4.41
C LEU A 162 -11.57 0.42 3.44
N ALA A 163 -12.81 -0.01 3.64
CA ALA A 163 -13.57 -0.84 2.71
C ALA A 163 -13.80 -0.15 1.35
N HIS A 164 -13.78 1.18 1.35
CA HIS A 164 -14.34 2.02 0.30
C HIS A 164 -13.32 2.96 -0.34
N LEU A 165 -12.03 2.80 -0.03
CA LEU A 165 -10.92 3.42 -0.76
C LEU A 165 -10.73 2.76 -2.14
#